data_AF-A0A1Y0RS36-F1
#
_entry.id   AF-A0A1Y0RS36-F1
#
_cell.length_a   1.000
_cell.length_b   1.000
_cell.length_c   1.000
_cell.angle_alpha   90.00
_cell.angle_beta   90.00
_cell.angle_gamma   90.00
#
_symmetry.space_group_name_H-M   'P 1'
#
loop_
_entity.id
_entity.type
_entity.pdbx_description
1 polymer ?
#
loop_
_entity_poly.entity_id
_entity_poly.type
_entity_poly.pdbx_seq_one_letter_code
_entity_poly.pdbx_strand_id
1 'polypeptide(L)'
;MSTTSFRLDDDLEEKLEMTATKLQRTKGWIINDALRQYIAREERKLRMLEETEEAIADIQASRVVSGEEVMQWLETWGTATERKAPKA
;
A
#
# COMPACT_ATOMS: atom_id res chain seq x y z
N MET A 1 13.32 -12.13 21.23
CA MET A 1 12.05 -11.39 21.13
C MET A 1 12.10 -10.28 22.16
N SER A 2 11.81 -9.04 21.75
CA SER A 2 11.69 -7.90 22.67
C SER A 2 10.24 -7.77 23.13
N THR A 3 10.02 -7.40 24.39
CA THR A 3 8.70 -7.16 24.95
C THR A 3 8.47 -5.66 25.08
N THR A 4 7.39 -5.17 24.45
CA THR A 4 6.93 -3.78 24.60
C THR A 4 5.67 -3.79 25.45
N SER A 5 5.70 -3.09 26.58
CA SER A 5 4.52 -2.91 27.44
C SER A 5 3.81 -1.61 27.08
N PHE A 6 2.50 -1.66 26.91
CA PHE A 6 1.64 -0.51 26.67
C PHE A 6 0.33 -0.68 27.44
N ARG A 7 -0.32 0.45 27.74
CA ARG A 7 -1.65 0.44 28.36
C ARG A 7 -2.71 0.31 27.27
N LEU A 8 -3.64 -0.60 27.48
CA LEU A 8 -4.90 -0.64 26.75
C LEU A 8 -5.95 0.07 27.61
N ASP A 9 -6.83 0.83 26.96
CA ASP A 9 -8.07 1.26 27.60
C ASP A 9 -9.03 0.07 27.77
N ASP A 10 -9.91 0.16 28.76
CA ASP A 10 -10.81 -0.92 29.17
C ASP A 10 -11.70 -1.40 28.01
N ASP A 11 -12.22 -0.46 27.20
CA ASP A 11 -13.06 -0.75 26.02
C ASP A 11 -12.29 -1.57 24.97
N LEU A 12 -11.03 -1.23 24.72
CA LEU A 12 -10.19 -1.96 23.76
C LEU A 12 -9.78 -3.33 24.30
N GLU A 13 -9.52 -3.45 25.60
CA GLU A 13 -9.20 -4.73 26.23
C GLU A 13 -10.38 -5.71 26.11
N GLU A 14 -11.61 -5.26 26.39
CA GLU A 14 -12.82 -6.08 26.24
C GLU A 14 -13.00 -6.56 24.79
N LYS A 15 -12.88 -5.64 23.82
CA LYS A 15 -12.98 -5.97 22.39
C LYS A 15 -11.90 -6.96 21.96
N LEU A 16 -10.68 -6.82 22.48
CA LEU A 16 -9.57 -7.72 22.18
C LEU A 16 -9.84 -9.13 22.72
N GLU A 17 -10.34 -9.26 23.96
CA GLU A 17 -10.72 -10.54 24.56
C GLU A 17 -11.84 -11.24 23.77
N MET A 18 -12.90 -10.50 23.43
CA MET A 18 -13.99 -11.03 22.60
C MET A 18 -13.49 -11.52 21.24
N THR A 19 -12.60 -10.75 20.61
CA THR A 19 -12.02 -11.08 19.31
C THR A 19 -11.10 -12.30 19.40
N ALA A 20 -10.25 -12.35 20.43
CA ALA A 20 -9.39 -13.51 20.74
C ALA A 20 -10.20 -14.79 20.88
N THR A 21 -11.29 -14.72 21.66
CA THR A 21 -12.21 -15.84 21.87
C THR A 21 -12.86 -16.27 20.56
N LYS A 22 -13.43 -15.33 19.80
CA LYS A 22 -14.15 -15.61 18.54
C LYS A 22 -13.24 -16.22 17.47
N LEU A 23 -11.99 -15.74 17.38
CA LEU A 23 -11.02 -16.19 16.39
C LEU A 23 -10.20 -17.41 16.87
N GLN A 24 -10.36 -17.83 18.12
CA GLN A 24 -9.54 -18.87 18.77
C GLN A 24 -8.03 -18.55 18.67
N ARG A 25 -7.67 -17.30 18.94
CA ARG A 25 -6.28 -16.81 18.89
C ARG A 25 -5.91 -16.15 20.22
N THR A 26 -4.63 -16.12 20.54
CA THR A 26 -4.15 -15.38 21.72
C THR A 26 -4.21 -13.87 21.47
N LYS A 27 -4.44 -13.08 22.52
CA LYS A 27 -4.37 -11.60 22.46
C LYS A 27 -3.07 -11.11 21.81
N GLY A 28 -1.94 -11.70 22.22
CA GLY A 28 -0.63 -11.36 21.68
C GLY A 28 -0.48 -11.66 20.19
N TRP A 29 -1.12 -12.70 19.67
CA TRP A 29 -1.14 -12.97 18.23
C TRP A 29 -1.91 -11.87 17.48
N ILE A 30 -3.10 -11.50 17.98
CA ILE A 30 -3.93 -10.44 17.37
C ILE A 30 -3.22 -9.09 17.41
N ILE A 31 -2.60 -8.73 18.54
CA ILE A 31 -1.83 -7.48 18.67
C ILE A 31 -0.70 -7.42 17.66
N ASN A 32 0.07 -8.50 17.52
CA ASN A 32 1.18 -8.55 16.56
C ASN A 32 0.68 -8.47 15.11
N ASP A 33 -0.41 -9.14 14.80
CA ASP A 33 -1.01 -9.12 13.47
C ASP A 33 -1.52 -7.71 13.12
N ALA A 34 -2.28 -7.09 14.04
CA ALA A 34 -2.75 -5.72 13.88
C ALA A 34 -1.60 -4.72 13.72
N LEU A 35 -0.52 -4.88 14.48
CA LEU A 35 0.67 -4.02 14.37
C LEU A 35 1.36 -4.18 13.00
N ARG A 36 1.51 -5.42 12.50
CA ARG A 36 2.06 -5.67 11.16
C ARG A 36 1.23 -5.01 10.07
N GLN A 37 -0.10 -5.16 10.15
CA GLN A 37 -1.02 -4.54 9.20
C GLN A 37 -0.97 -3.01 9.25
N TYR A 38 -0.89 -2.44 10.45
CA TYR A 38 -0.74 -1.00 10.65
C TYR A 38 0.54 -0.48 9.99
N ILE A 39 1.69 -1.08 10.32
CA ILE A 39 2.99 -0.66 9.78
C ILE A 39 2.99 -0.77 8.25
N ALA A 40 2.52 -1.88 7.69
CA ALA A 40 2.47 -2.07 6.24
C ALA A 40 1.60 -1.01 5.53
N ARG A 41 0.53 -0.53 6.19
CA ARG A 41 -0.31 0.56 5.67
C ARG A 41 0.42 1.90 5.72
N GLU A 42 1.09 2.22 6.83
CA GLU A 42 1.84 3.48 6.95
C GLU A 42 3.01 3.52 5.96
N GLU A 43 3.75 2.42 5.80
CA GLU A 43 4.80 2.30 4.79
C GLU A 43 4.27 2.48 3.36
N ARG A 44 3.09 1.92 3.05
CA ARG A 44 2.45 2.13 1.75
C ARG A 44 2.10 3.60 1.53
N LYS A 45 1.55 4.26 2.55
CA LYS A 45 1.18 5.68 2.48
C LYS A 45 2.39 6.57 2.22
N LEU A 46 3.51 6.29 2.89
CA LEU A 46 4.76 7.02 2.68
C LEU A 46 5.31 6.80 1.26
N ARG A 47 5.35 5.56 0.78
CA ARG A 47 5.76 5.28 -0.61
C ARG A 47 4.88 5.99 -1.63
N MET A 48 3.56 5.96 -1.46
CA MET A 48 2.65 6.66 -2.36
C MET A 48 2.87 8.18 -2.36
N LEU A 49 3.25 8.76 -1.21
CA LEU A 49 3.59 10.18 -1.13
C LEU A 49 4.87 10.49 -1.92
N GLU A 50 5.92 9.69 -1.73
CA GLU A 50 7.19 9.81 -2.48
C GLU A 50 6.95 9.66 -4.00
N GLU A 51 6.21 8.64 -4.42
CA GLU A 51 5.83 8.41 -5.82
C GLU A 51 5.02 9.59 -6.40
N THR A 52 4.16 10.22 -5.59
CA THR A 52 3.38 11.39 -6.01
C THR A 52 4.28 12.61 -6.21
N GLU A 53 5.25 12.84 -5.31
CA GLU A 53 6.21 13.92 -5.44
C GLU A 53 7.08 13.76 -6.68
N GLU A 54 7.54 12.53 -6.97
CA GLU A 54 8.28 12.19 -8.19
C GLU A 54 7.43 12.45 -9.45
N ALA A 55 6.17 12.00 -9.47
CA ALA A 55 5.26 12.24 -10.59
C ALA A 55 5.00 13.74 -10.82
N ILE A 56 4.88 14.55 -9.77
CA ILE A 56 4.77 16.00 -9.88
C ILE A 56 6.05 16.60 -10.48
N ALA A 57 7.22 16.14 -10.07
CA ALA A 57 8.50 16.59 -10.60
C ALA A 57 8.66 16.23 -12.10
N ASP A 58 8.18 15.07 -12.53
CA ASP A 58 8.15 14.66 -13.93
C ASP A 58 7.27 15.59 -14.77
N ILE A 59 6.06 15.92 -14.29
CA ILE A 59 5.16 16.86 -14.95
C ILE A 59 5.84 18.24 -15.10
N GLN A 60 6.45 18.75 -14.03
CA GLN A 60 7.15 20.04 -14.06
C GLN A 60 8.33 20.05 -15.03
N ALA A 61 9.04 18.93 -15.16
CA ALA A 61 10.13 18.76 -16.11
C ALA A 61 9.68 18.39 -17.53
N SER A 62 8.36 18.33 -17.78
CA SER A 62 7.79 17.84 -19.05
C SER A 62 8.25 16.44 -19.44
N ARG A 63 8.61 15.60 -18.46
CA ARG A 63 8.91 14.17 -18.65
C ARG A 63 7.62 13.35 -18.67
N VAL A 64 6.71 13.70 -19.58
CA VAL A 64 5.39 13.06 -19.70
C VAL A 64 5.12 12.67 -21.15
N VAL A 65 4.37 11.59 -21.33
CA VAL A 65 3.89 11.11 -22.64
C VAL A 65 2.40 11.41 -22.81
N SER A 66 1.95 11.55 -24.06
CA SER A 66 0.52 11.74 -24.33
C SER A 66 -0.29 10.50 -23.94
N GLY A 67 -1.41 10.71 -23.24
CA GLY A 67 -2.33 9.62 -22.90
C GLY A 67 -2.86 8.90 -24.15
N GLU A 68 -3.09 9.62 -25.25
CA GLU A 68 -3.54 9.04 -26.52
C GLU A 68 -2.48 8.09 -27.11
N GLU A 69 -1.19 8.49 -27.08
CA GLU A 69 -0.10 7.65 -27.57
C GLU A 69 0.06 6.37 -26.72
N VAL A 70 -0.13 6.49 -25.41
CA VAL A 70 -0.13 5.34 -24.49
C VAL A 70 -1.29 4.41 -24.79
N MET A 71 -2.50 4.93 -24.99
CA MET A 71 -3.68 4.10 -25.31
C MET A 71 -3.51 3.37 -26.64
N GLN A 72 -3.07 4.06 -27.69
CA GLN A 72 -2.79 3.43 -28.99
C GLN A 72 -1.68 2.37 -28.90
N TRP A 73 -0.71 2.54 -28.01
CA TRP A 73 0.30 1.53 -27.76
C TRP A 73 -0.28 0.30 -27.05
N LEU A 74 -1.06 0.50 -25.98
CA LEU A 74 -1.71 -0.57 -25.22
C LEU A 74 -2.65 -1.42 -26.08
N GLU A 75 -3.37 -0.80 -27.03
CA GLU A 75 -4.24 -1.52 -27.97
C GLU A 75 -3.49 -2.53 -28.85
N THR A 76 -2.18 -2.34 -29.06
CA THR A 76 -1.38 -3.24 -29.89
C THR A 76 -0.79 -4.42 -29.13
N TRP A 77 -0.90 -4.45 -27.80
CA TRP A 77 -0.36 -5.54 -26.97
C TRP A 77 -1.02 -6.87 -27.28
N GLY A 78 -0.22 -7.94 -27.37
CA GLY A 78 -0.71 -9.28 -27.67
C GLY A 78 -1.16 -9.47 -29.13
N THR A 79 -0.88 -8.49 -30.00
CA THR A 79 -1.10 -8.60 -31.45
C THR A 79 0.23 -8.79 -32.19
N ALA A 80 0.16 -9.22 -33.45
CA ALA A 80 1.34 -9.29 -34.32
C ALA A 80 1.96 -7.91 -34.64
N THR A 81 1.29 -6.82 -34.26
CA THR A 81 1.68 -5.43 -34.55
C THR A 81 2.02 -4.63 -33.28
N GLU A 82 2.45 -5.30 -32.22
CA GLU A 82 2.83 -4.66 -30.97
C GLU A 82 3.87 -3.54 -31.19
N ARG A 83 3.51 -2.32 -30.77
CA ARG A 83 4.34 -1.12 -30.94
C ARG A 83 5.33 -0.96 -29.79
N LYS A 84 6.36 -0.16 -30.01
CA LYS A 84 7.29 0.25 -28.93
C LYS A 84 6.58 1.22 -27.97
N ALA A 85 6.94 1.13 -26.70
CA ALA A 85 6.45 2.05 -25.67
C ALA A 85 6.74 3.51 -26.04
N PRO A 86 5.76 4.42 -25.88
CA PRO A 86 5.99 5.87 -25.95
C PRO A 86 7.06 6.30 -24.95
N LYS A 87 7.82 7.34 -25.28
CA LYS A 87 8.89 7.87 -24.42
C LYS A 87 8.69 9.36 -24.21
N ALA A 88 8.86 9.77 -22.95
CA ALA A 88 8.95 11.18 -22.58
C ALA A 88 10.32 11.76 -22.95
#